data_AF-A0A7C9DV25-F1
#
_entry.id   AF-A0A7C9DV25-F1
#
_cell.length_a   1.000
_cell.length_b   1.000
_cell.length_c   1.000
_cell.angle_alpha   90.00
_cell.angle_beta   90.00
_cell.angle_gamma   90.00
#
_symmetry.space_group_name_H-M   'P 1'
#
loop_
_entity.id
_entity.type
_entity.pdbx_description
1 polymer ?
#
loop_
_entity_poly.entity_id
_entity_poly.type
_entity_poly.pdbx_seq_one_letter_code
_entity_poly.pdbx_strand_id
1 'polypeptide(L)'
;MADHMEQSETQIMEEVGRVVEQAKELQEAAASFISSSSKEEQNLRQRAVALEISISKLRSSVNSLVFDRCIDPKLAEKLEDELNRAKCILADGDASAFLPGETESRFLKMFLGPVNVRATRKDVQLKIKEDYNSCRDRTAILFLLFPLLLLVLRSSVWHGCMPAFPVQLYQAWLLFLYTGLALRENILRVNGSNIRPWWIYHHYCAMVMALVSLTWEIKGEPNCAEKQEGVKLFLQWAMMQGVAMLLQNRYQRQRLYTRIALGKAKRMDVVWGETAGVDGQLLLMCPILFTLQGFEAYVGWLFLRKAFVGVVSEWQVVFCGFLLVLMAVGNFTNTVETLLAKSRFKAKMRSKSMKQL
;
A
#
# COMPACT_ATOMS: atom_id res chain seq x y z
N MET A 1 57.69 17.86 -35.21
CA MET A 1 56.42 18.25 -34.55
C MET A 1 55.23 17.55 -35.21
N ALA A 2 55.13 17.53 -36.56
CA ALA A 2 54.11 16.75 -37.28
C ALA A 2 54.20 15.23 -37.04
N ASP A 3 55.39 14.62 -37.14
CA ASP A 3 55.62 13.18 -36.91
C ASP A 3 55.19 12.68 -35.52
N HIS A 4 55.45 13.48 -34.48
CA HIS A 4 55.03 13.16 -33.11
C HIS A 4 53.52 13.26 -32.92
N MET A 5 52.86 14.13 -33.68
CA MET A 5 51.42 14.31 -33.64
C MET A 5 50.71 13.16 -34.35
N GLU A 6 51.27 12.69 -35.48
CA GLU A 6 50.77 11.56 -36.27
C GLU A 6 50.96 10.21 -35.54
N GLN A 7 52.08 10.02 -34.83
CA GLN A 7 52.28 8.87 -33.93
C GLN A 7 51.31 8.89 -32.74
N SER A 8 51.08 10.06 -32.14
CA SER A 8 50.13 10.23 -31.04
C SER A 8 48.70 9.94 -31.49
N GLU A 9 48.31 10.37 -32.69
CA GLU A 9 47.00 10.09 -33.29
C GLU A 9 46.82 8.59 -33.57
N THR A 10 47.83 7.93 -34.12
CA THR A 10 47.81 6.49 -34.40
C THR A 10 47.70 5.66 -33.13
N GLN A 11 48.45 6.03 -32.08
CA GLN A 11 48.39 5.36 -30.78
C GLN A 11 47.01 5.53 -30.12
N ILE A 12 46.41 6.73 -30.21
CA ILE A 12 45.06 6.97 -29.72
C ILE A 12 44.03 6.14 -30.51
N MET A 13 44.18 6.03 -31.84
CA MET A 13 43.30 5.19 -32.65
C MET A 13 43.39 3.71 -32.26
N GLU A 14 44.58 3.19 -31.98
CA GLU A 14 44.78 1.81 -31.54
C GLU A 14 44.18 1.57 -30.14
N GLU A 15 44.40 2.50 -29.19
CA GLU A 15 43.81 2.42 -27.86
C GLU A 15 42.27 2.47 -27.92
N VAL A 16 41.70 3.37 -28.73
CA VAL A 16 40.25 3.44 -28.97
C VAL A 16 39.74 2.14 -29.60
N GLY A 17 40.46 1.59 -30.58
CA GLY A 17 40.13 0.30 -31.19
C GLY A 17 40.10 -0.84 -30.17
N ARG A 18 41.09 -0.88 -29.27
CA ARG A 18 41.14 -1.87 -28.18
C ARG A 18 39.97 -1.73 -27.21
N VAL A 19 39.62 -0.49 -26.81
CA VAL A 19 38.47 -0.24 -25.92
C VAL A 19 37.15 -0.64 -26.58
N VAL A 20 36.99 -0.36 -27.87
CA VAL A 20 35.80 -0.79 -28.63
C VAL A 20 35.69 -2.32 -28.66
N GLU A 21 36.80 -3.03 -28.85
CA GLU A 21 36.78 -4.49 -28.86
C GLU A 21 36.46 -5.08 -27.48
N GLN A 22 37.05 -4.54 -26.42
CA GLN A 22 36.70 -4.90 -25.03
C GLN A 22 35.22 -4.66 -24.72
N ALA A 23 34.63 -3.58 -25.24
CA ALA A 23 33.21 -3.30 -25.07
C ALA A 23 32.33 -4.32 -25.79
N LYS A 24 32.72 -4.79 -26.99
CA LYS A 24 32.01 -5.86 -27.70
C LYS A 24 32.09 -7.19 -26.97
N GLU A 25 33.30 -7.58 -26.54
CA GLU A 25 33.50 -8.81 -25.78
C GLU A 25 32.65 -8.82 -24.49
N LEU A 26 32.62 -7.69 -23.77
CA LEU A 26 31.78 -7.54 -22.58
C LEU A 26 30.28 -7.64 -22.91
N GLN A 27 29.84 -7.03 -24.01
CA GLN A 27 28.45 -7.10 -24.46
C GLN A 27 28.04 -8.54 -24.82
N GLU A 28 28.90 -9.30 -25.49
CA GLU A 28 28.65 -10.71 -25.82
C GLU A 28 28.59 -11.59 -24.57
N ALA A 29 29.53 -11.39 -23.64
CA ALA A 29 29.54 -12.09 -22.36
C ALA A 29 28.27 -11.78 -21.55
N ALA A 30 27.84 -10.51 -21.50
CA ALA A 30 26.63 -10.09 -20.82
C ALA A 30 25.37 -10.69 -21.47
N ALA A 31 25.27 -10.69 -22.80
CA ALA A 31 24.14 -11.27 -23.53
C ALA A 31 24.02 -12.78 -23.28
N SER A 32 25.14 -13.50 -23.29
CA SER A 32 25.21 -14.92 -22.97
C SER A 32 24.72 -15.20 -21.54
N PHE A 33 25.22 -14.43 -20.56
CA PHE A 33 24.81 -14.56 -19.17
C PHE A 33 23.31 -14.30 -18.96
N ILE A 34 22.76 -13.23 -19.55
CA ILE A 34 21.34 -12.87 -19.45
C ILE A 34 20.46 -14.00 -20.02
N SER A 35 20.85 -14.56 -21.18
CA SER A 35 20.13 -15.67 -21.81
C SER A 35 20.10 -16.93 -20.92
N SER A 36 21.26 -17.32 -20.38
CA SER A 36 21.37 -18.49 -19.49
C SER A 36 20.56 -18.28 -18.21
N SER A 37 20.72 -17.12 -17.57
CA SER A 37 20.01 -16.77 -16.34
C SER A 37 18.49 -16.77 -16.52
N SER A 38 17.99 -16.21 -17.63
CA SER A 38 16.56 -16.23 -17.96
C SER A 38 16.01 -17.65 -18.09
N LYS A 39 16.76 -18.55 -18.73
CA LYS A 39 16.37 -19.96 -18.89
C LYS A 39 16.34 -20.70 -17.55
N GLU A 40 17.33 -20.49 -16.69
CA GLU A 40 17.39 -21.08 -15.35
C GLU A 40 16.24 -20.56 -14.47
N GLU A 41 15.97 -19.26 -14.51
CA GLU A 41 14.85 -18.66 -13.81
C GLU A 41 13.51 -19.26 -14.25
N GLN A 42 13.30 -19.44 -15.56
CA GLN A 42 12.07 -20.05 -16.08
C GLN A 42 11.91 -21.51 -15.62
N ASN A 43 13.00 -22.28 -15.57
CA ASN A 43 13.00 -23.65 -15.04
C ASN A 43 12.61 -23.68 -13.55
N LEU A 44 13.21 -22.81 -12.74
CA LEU A 44 12.88 -22.69 -11.32
C LEU A 44 11.42 -22.28 -11.10
N ARG A 45 10.89 -21.35 -11.91
CA ARG A 45 9.48 -20.96 -11.89
C ARG A 45 8.56 -22.15 -12.18
N GLN A 46 8.85 -22.93 -13.22
CA GLN A 46 8.05 -24.12 -13.55
C GLN A 46 8.06 -25.15 -12.40
N ARG A 47 9.22 -25.40 -11.80
CA ARG A 47 9.36 -26.32 -10.66
C ARG A 47 8.62 -25.82 -9.41
N ALA A 48 8.70 -24.53 -9.11
CA ALA A 48 8.02 -23.92 -7.98
C ALA A 48 6.49 -24.03 -8.12
N VAL A 49 5.96 -23.71 -9.31
CA VAL A 49 4.53 -23.85 -9.64
C VAL A 49 4.07 -25.30 -9.56
N ALA A 50 4.83 -26.24 -10.14
CA ALA A 50 4.49 -27.65 -10.10
C ALA A 50 4.44 -28.20 -8.66
N LEU A 51 5.35 -27.74 -7.81
CA LEU A 51 5.37 -28.11 -6.40
C LEU A 51 4.19 -27.51 -5.63
N GLU A 52 3.84 -26.24 -5.85
CA GLU A 52 2.67 -25.60 -5.25
C GLU A 52 1.36 -26.32 -5.61
N ILE A 53 1.19 -26.68 -6.89
CA ILE A 53 0.04 -27.47 -7.36
C ILE A 53 0.01 -28.84 -6.67
N SER A 54 1.17 -29.49 -6.53
CA SER A 54 1.27 -30.80 -5.89
C SER A 54 0.88 -30.74 -4.40
N ILE A 55 1.36 -29.73 -3.67
CA ILE A 55 0.97 -29.48 -2.26
C ILE A 55 -0.54 -29.24 -2.16
N SER A 56 -1.11 -28.43 -3.06
CA SER A 56 -2.55 -28.16 -3.08
C SER A 56 -3.39 -29.41 -3.33
N LYS A 57 -3.00 -30.23 -4.32
CA LYS A 57 -3.65 -31.51 -4.63
C LYS A 57 -3.59 -32.50 -3.47
N LEU A 58 -2.42 -32.66 -2.85
CA LEU A 58 -2.26 -33.52 -1.68
C LEU A 58 -3.17 -33.07 -0.53
N ARG A 59 -3.24 -31.75 -0.29
CA ARG A 59 -4.12 -31.18 0.74
C ARG A 59 -5.60 -31.46 0.45
N SER A 60 -6.05 -31.31 -0.79
CA SER A 60 -7.43 -31.66 -1.15
C SER A 60 -7.73 -33.15 -0.95
N SER A 61 -6.77 -34.03 -1.29
CA SER A 61 -6.92 -35.48 -1.10
C SER A 61 -6.93 -35.88 0.38
N VAL A 62 -6.12 -35.24 1.22
CA VAL A 62 -6.16 -35.46 2.67
C VAL A 62 -7.51 -35.02 3.23
N ASN A 63 -8.01 -33.84 2.83
CA ASN A 63 -9.31 -33.35 3.28
C ASN A 63 -10.48 -34.24 2.82
N SER A 64 -10.44 -34.81 1.61
CA SER A 64 -11.47 -35.75 1.15
C SER A 64 -11.43 -37.06 1.95
N LEU A 65 -10.24 -37.62 2.18
CA LEU A 65 -10.08 -38.85 2.97
C LEU A 65 -10.52 -38.68 4.44
N VAL A 66 -10.34 -37.48 5.00
CA VAL A 66 -10.85 -37.11 6.33
C VAL A 66 -12.38 -37.03 6.32
N PHE A 67 -12.97 -36.41 5.30
CA PHE A 67 -14.42 -36.30 5.15
C PHE A 67 -15.08 -37.68 5.02
N ASP A 68 -14.48 -38.57 4.22
CA ASP A 68 -14.95 -39.95 4.01
C ASP A 68 -14.63 -40.89 5.19
N ARG A 69 -13.99 -40.38 6.25
CA ARG A 69 -13.53 -41.13 7.45
C ARG A 69 -12.61 -42.32 7.12
N CYS A 70 -11.92 -42.28 6.00
CA CYS A 70 -10.99 -43.33 5.56
C CYS A 70 -9.59 -43.21 6.19
N ILE A 71 -9.32 -42.15 6.95
CA ILE A 71 -8.04 -41.91 7.63
C ILE A 71 -8.26 -41.66 9.12
N ASP A 72 -7.34 -42.17 9.96
CA ASP A 72 -7.27 -41.83 11.38
C ASP A 72 -7.06 -40.32 11.55
N PRO A 73 -7.91 -39.62 12.32
CA PRO A 73 -7.77 -38.19 12.63
C PRO A 73 -6.35 -37.77 13.06
N LYS A 74 -5.62 -38.60 13.81
CA LYS A 74 -4.24 -38.29 14.22
C LYS A 74 -3.25 -38.28 13.06
N LEU A 75 -3.43 -39.21 12.11
CA LEU A 75 -2.60 -39.29 10.92
C LEU A 75 -2.91 -38.12 9.97
N ALA A 76 -4.17 -37.73 9.84
CA ALA A 76 -4.58 -36.56 9.07
C ALA A 76 -3.97 -35.27 9.61
N GLU A 77 -4.00 -35.06 10.93
CA GLU A 77 -3.39 -33.88 11.57
C GLU A 77 -1.88 -33.82 11.28
N LYS A 78 -1.18 -34.95 11.38
CA LYS A 78 0.27 -35.03 11.07
C LYS A 78 0.58 -34.74 9.59
N LEU A 79 -0.23 -35.27 8.67
CA LEU A 79 -0.05 -35.01 7.23
C LEU A 79 -0.31 -33.54 6.89
N GLU A 80 -1.33 -32.94 7.51
CA GLU A 80 -1.64 -31.52 7.35
C GLU A 80 -0.50 -30.64 7.89
N ASP A 81 0.11 -31.01 9.02
CA ASP A 81 1.27 -30.32 9.57
C ASP A 81 2.51 -30.40 8.66
N GLU A 82 2.80 -31.56 8.07
CA GLU A 82 3.90 -31.70 7.10
C GLU A 82 3.63 -30.92 5.80
N LEU A 83 2.39 -30.93 5.31
CA LEU A 83 2.00 -30.09 4.17
C LEU A 83 2.09 -28.60 4.48
N ASN A 84 1.75 -28.19 5.70
CA ASN A 84 1.93 -26.82 6.16
C ASN A 84 3.41 -26.44 6.24
N ARG A 85 4.27 -27.35 6.74
CA ARG A 85 5.71 -27.15 6.77
C ARG A 85 6.29 -27.00 5.36
N ALA A 86 5.91 -27.88 4.43
CA ALA A 86 6.32 -27.78 3.03
C ALA A 86 5.88 -26.45 2.40
N LYS A 87 4.65 -26.02 2.68
CA LYS A 87 4.13 -24.72 2.23
C LYS A 87 4.91 -23.56 2.84
N CYS A 88 5.26 -23.61 4.12
CA CYS A 88 6.11 -22.60 4.77
C CYS A 88 7.50 -22.52 4.13
N ILE A 89 8.14 -23.66 3.85
CA ILE A 89 9.44 -23.71 3.18
C ILE A 89 9.36 -23.05 1.79
N LEU A 90 8.31 -23.36 1.03
CA LEU A 90 8.11 -22.80 -0.30
C LEU A 90 7.78 -21.30 -0.28
N ALA A 91 6.95 -20.86 0.68
CA ALA A 91 6.47 -19.48 0.79
C ALA A 91 7.45 -18.51 1.46
N ASP A 92 8.23 -18.97 2.45
CA ASP A 92 9.19 -18.14 3.19
C ASP A 92 10.65 -18.36 2.72
N GLY A 93 10.90 -19.45 1.98
CA GLY A 93 12.19 -19.74 1.35
C GLY A 93 12.47 -18.87 0.12
N ASP A 94 13.65 -19.05 -0.48
CA ASP A 94 14.06 -18.29 -1.67
C ASP A 94 13.27 -18.69 -2.92
N ALA A 95 12.72 -19.90 -2.93
CA ALA A 95 11.84 -20.39 -3.99
C ALA A 95 10.56 -19.53 -4.14
N SER A 96 10.15 -18.81 -3.09
CA SER A 96 8.98 -17.93 -3.11
C SER A 96 9.07 -16.85 -4.20
N ALA A 97 10.28 -16.39 -4.54
CA ALA A 97 10.54 -15.44 -5.60
C ALA A 97 10.05 -15.91 -6.99
N PHE A 98 10.02 -17.22 -7.21
CA PHE A 98 9.69 -17.84 -8.50
C PHE A 98 8.24 -18.32 -8.59
N LEU A 99 7.49 -18.23 -7.50
CA LEU A 99 6.05 -18.48 -7.58
C LEU A 99 5.37 -17.36 -8.39
N PRO A 100 4.21 -17.62 -8.99
CA PRO A 100 3.33 -16.55 -9.45
C PRO A 100 2.95 -15.69 -8.24
N GLY A 101 2.90 -14.36 -8.41
CA GLY A 101 2.38 -13.48 -7.37
C GLY A 101 0.91 -13.81 -7.11
N GLU A 102 0.49 -13.93 -5.84
CA GLU A 102 -0.88 -14.34 -5.48
C GLU A 102 -1.99 -13.42 -6.00
N THR A 103 -1.64 -12.26 -6.57
CA THR A 103 -2.58 -11.35 -7.22
C THR A 103 -1.92 -10.64 -8.38
N GLU A 104 -2.27 -11.00 -9.62
CA GLU A 104 -2.08 -10.07 -10.73
C GLU A 104 -2.97 -8.85 -10.51
N SER A 105 -2.40 -7.76 -10.00
CA SER A 105 -3.14 -6.52 -9.82
C SER A 105 -3.43 -5.90 -11.18
N ARG A 106 -4.71 -5.89 -11.59
CA ARG A 106 -5.16 -5.18 -12.80
C ARG A 106 -4.74 -3.71 -12.78
N PHE A 107 -4.70 -3.10 -11.59
CA PHE A 107 -4.21 -1.73 -11.41
C PHE A 107 -2.74 -1.59 -11.82
N LEU A 108 -1.86 -2.50 -11.39
CA LEU A 108 -0.46 -2.49 -11.82
C LEU A 108 -0.32 -2.67 -13.32
N LYS A 109 -1.12 -3.58 -13.92
CA LYS A 109 -1.13 -3.76 -15.38
C LYS A 109 -1.56 -2.49 -16.13
N MET A 110 -2.53 -1.75 -15.58
CA MET A 110 -3.00 -0.50 -16.16
C MET A 110 -1.93 0.60 -16.13
N PHE A 111 -1.19 0.73 -15.02
CA PHE A 111 -0.20 1.82 -14.85
C PHE A 111 1.22 1.48 -15.33
N LEU A 112 1.64 0.22 -15.23
CA LEU A 112 3.00 -0.23 -15.54
C LEU A 112 3.08 -1.14 -16.78
N GLY A 113 1.94 -1.57 -17.33
CA GLY A 113 1.90 -2.59 -18.39
C GLY A 113 2.15 -4.01 -17.88
N PRO A 114 2.40 -4.98 -18.78
CA PRO A 114 2.61 -6.40 -18.43
C PRO A 114 4.03 -6.66 -17.87
N VAL A 115 4.46 -5.86 -16.89
CA VAL A 115 5.77 -5.97 -16.26
C VAL A 115 5.68 -6.73 -14.95
N ASN A 116 6.58 -7.69 -14.72
CA ASN A 116 6.69 -8.37 -13.44
C ASN A 116 7.43 -7.48 -12.42
N VAL A 117 6.71 -7.00 -11.41
CA VAL A 117 7.24 -6.16 -10.32
C VAL A 117 7.66 -6.97 -9.08
N ARG A 118 7.64 -8.30 -9.16
CA ARG A 118 8.12 -9.17 -8.08
C ARG A 118 9.64 -9.15 -8.06
N ALA A 119 10.21 -8.68 -6.96
CA ALA A 119 11.65 -8.72 -6.75
C ALA A 119 12.07 -10.16 -6.41
N THR A 120 13.06 -10.68 -7.13
CA THR A 120 13.57 -12.04 -6.90
C THR A 120 14.40 -12.14 -5.63
N ARG A 121 15.15 -11.09 -5.29
CA ARG A 121 16.00 -11.06 -4.10
C ARG A 121 15.27 -10.47 -2.89
N LYS A 122 15.44 -11.11 -1.73
CA LYS A 122 14.82 -10.69 -0.46
C LYS A 122 15.28 -9.31 0.02
N ASP A 123 16.54 -8.94 -0.21
CA ASP A 123 17.05 -7.61 0.14
C ASP A 123 16.37 -6.50 -0.68
N VAL A 124 16.11 -6.75 -1.96
CA VAL A 124 15.36 -5.82 -2.83
C VAL A 124 13.90 -5.70 -2.37
N GLN A 125 13.25 -6.80 -2.01
CA GLN A 125 11.89 -6.77 -1.45
C GLN A 125 11.82 -5.90 -0.17
N LEU A 126 12.80 -6.06 0.71
CA LEU A 126 12.88 -5.27 1.94
C LEU A 126 13.19 -3.81 1.66
N LYS A 127 13.99 -3.52 0.62
CA LYS A 127 14.25 -2.16 0.18
C LYS A 127 12.97 -1.48 -0.34
N ILE A 128 12.15 -2.18 -1.12
CA ILE A 128 10.83 -1.69 -1.56
C ILE A 128 9.96 -1.33 -0.35
N LYS A 129 9.95 -2.19 0.68
CA LYS A 129 9.23 -1.92 1.93
C LYS A 129 9.78 -0.71 2.69
N GLU A 130 11.10 -0.57 2.77
CA GLU A 130 11.75 0.58 3.42
C GLU A 130 11.41 1.88 2.70
N ASP A 131 11.49 1.91 1.38
CA ASP A 131 11.18 3.09 0.56
C ASP A 131 9.69 3.46 0.63
N TYR A 132 8.79 2.46 0.71
CA TYR A 132 7.38 2.71 1.02
C TYR A 132 7.20 3.38 2.38
N ASN A 133 7.86 2.87 3.42
CA ASN A 133 7.77 3.42 4.77
C ASN A 133 8.30 4.86 4.84
N SER A 134 9.45 5.12 4.21
CA SER A 134 10.05 6.46 4.10
C SER A 134 9.12 7.43 3.35
N CYS A 135 8.55 6.99 2.22
CA CYS A 135 7.56 7.76 1.48
C CYS A 135 6.33 8.07 2.33
N ARG A 136 5.81 7.09 3.08
CA ARG A 136 4.65 7.27 3.96
C ARG A 136 4.90 8.23 5.10
N ASP A 137 6.11 8.27 5.66
CA ASP A 137 6.48 9.25 6.69
C ASP A 137 6.56 10.67 6.13
N ARG A 138 7.26 10.86 5.01
CA ARG A 138 7.36 12.17 4.34
C ARG A 138 5.99 12.71 3.96
N THR A 139 5.11 11.84 3.46
CA THR A 139 3.77 12.23 3.02
C THR A 139 2.83 12.50 4.18
N ALA A 140 2.97 11.81 5.33
CA ALA A 140 2.23 12.13 6.54
C ALA A 140 2.54 13.56 7.06
N ILE A 141 3.80 13.99 6.97
CA ILE A 141 4.20 15.38 7.30
C ILE A 141 3.52 16.38 6.36
N LEU A 142 3.54 16.10 5.06
CA LEU A 142 2.87 16.96 4.07
C LEU A 142 1.34 16.99 4.25
N PHE A 143 0.73 15.86 4.62
CA PHE A 143 -0.71 15.77 4.95
C PHE A 143 -1.10 16.68 6.13
N LEU A 144 -0.18 16.95 7.04
CA LEU A 144 -0.38 17.87 8.15
C LEU A 144 -0.09 19.33 7.75
N LEU A 145 1.09 19.57 7.17
CA LEU A 145 1.59 20.93 6.94
C LEU A 145 0.90 21.66 5.79
N PHE A 146 0.54 20.97 4.70
CA PHE A 146 -0.06 21.61 3.54
C PHE A 146 -1.47 22.14 3.86
N PRO A 147 -2.40 21.35 4.43
CA PRO A 147 -3.71 21.90 4.85
C PRO A 147 -3.59 22.98 5.92
N LEU A 148 -2.64 22.84 6.86
CA LEU A 148 -2.36 23.86 7.87
C LEU A 148 -1.97 25.20 7.22
N LEU A 149 -1.05 25.17 6.25
CA LEU A 149 -0.64 26.36 5.52
C LEU A 149 -1.82 27.01 4.79
N LEU A 150 -2.66 26.21 4.11
CA LEU A 150 -3.85 26.72 3.43
C LEU A 150 -4.85 27.36 4.39
N LEU A 151 -5.05 26.78 5.57
CA LEU A 151 -5.94 27.32 6.59
C LEU A 151 -5.40 28.63 7.19
N VAL A 152 -4.09 28.72 7.44
CA VAL A 152 -3.44 29.96 7.90
C VAL A 152 -3.52 31.05 6.84
N LEU A 153 -3.26 30.72 5.57
CA LEU A 153 -3.37 31.69 4.47
C LEU A 153 -4.81 32.16 4.27
N ARG A 154 -5.80 31.26 4.43
CA ARG A 154 -7.23 31.62 4.43
C ARG A 154 -7.55 32.68 5.48
N SER A 155 -7.06 32.52 6.71
CA SER A 155 -7.37 33.44 7.80
C SER A 155 -6.58 34.75 7.68
N SER A 156 -5.29 34.67 7.34
CA SER A 156 -4.37 35.81 7.47
C SER A 156 -4.22 36.65 6.21
N VAL A 157 -4.42 36.05 5.02
CA VAL A 157 -4.16 36.71 3.74
C VAL A 157 -5.44 36.86 2.92
N TRP A 158 -6.28 35.83 2.89
CA TRP A 158 -7.43 35.80 1.97
C TRP A 158 -8.78 36.13 2.61
N HIS A 159 -8.80 36.71 3.81
CA HIS A 159 -10.02 37.14 4.52
C HIS A 159 -11.17 36.12 4.51
N GLY A 160 -10.84 34.83 4.59
CA GLY A 160 -11.83 33.75 4.56
C GLY A 160 -12.20 33.20 3.17
N CYS A 161 -11.60 33.66 2.07
CA CYS A 161 -11.93 33.23 0.71
C CYS A 161 -10.71 32.60 0.02
N MET A 162 -10.62 31.27 -0.05
CA MET A 162 -9.47 30.61 -0.69
C MET A 162 -9.50 30.79 -2.22
N PRO A 163 -8.39 31.23 -2.85
CA PRO A 163 -8.29 31.20 -4.30
C PRO A 163 -8.32 29.77 -4.83
N ALA A 164 -8.76 29.59 -6.09
CA ALA A 164 -8.87 28.28 -6.71
C ALA A 164 -7.50 27.56 -6.82
N PHE A 165 -6.47 28.29 -7.26
CA PHE A 165 -5.16 27.71 -7.56
C PHE A 165 -4.50 26.98 -6.37
N PRO A 166 -4.38 27.55 -5.15
CA PRO A 166 -3.85 26.84 -3.99
C PRO A 166 -4.62 25.57 -3.63
N VAL A 167 -5.96 25.59 -3.74
CA VAL A 167 -6.81 24.43 -3.46
C VAL A 167 -6.62 23.35 -4.53
N GLN A 168 -6.58 23.73 -5.81
CA GLN A 168 -6.30 22.81 -6.92
C GLN A 168 -4.90 22.20 -6.81
N LEU A 169 -3.89 22.98 -6.40
CA LEU A 169 -2.54 22.46 -6.17
C LEU A 169 -2.53 21.39 -5.07
N TYR A 170 -3.30 21.60 -3.99
CA TYR A 170 -3.48 20.61 -2.94
C TYR A 170 -4.21 19.36 -3.45
N GLN A 171 -5.26 19.51 -4.26
CA GLN A 171 -5.96 18.38 -4.88
C GLN A 171 -5.06 17.60 -5.85
N ALA A 172 -4.22 18.28 -6.64
CA ALA A 172 -3.25 17.65 -7.53
C ALA A 172 -2.20 16.86 -6.72
N TRP A 173 -1.77 17.41 -5.60
CA TRP A 173 -0.88 16.72 -4.67
C TRP A 173 -1.55 15.48 -4.05
N LEU A 174 -2.81 15.57 -3.63
CA LEU A 174 -3.58 14.41 -3.14
C LEU A 174 -3.71 13.33 -4.21
N LEU A 175 -4.00 13.71 -5.47
CA LEU A 175 -4.07 12.78 -6.59
C LEU A 175 -2.75 12.05 -6.80
N PHE A 176 -1.63 12.78 -6.84
CA PHE A 176 -0.29 12.20 -6.94
C PHE A 176 -0.01 11.24 -5.78
N LEU A 177 -0.36 11.65 -4.57
CA LEU A 177 -0.12 10.88 -3.36
C LEU A 177 -0.90 9.56 -3.33
N TYR A 178 -2.21 9.61 -3.51
CA TYR A 178 -3.05 8.41 -3.46
C TYR A 178 -2.76 7.46 -4.62
N THR A 179 -2.43 7.98 -5.80
CA THR A 179 -1.91 7.16 -6.92
C THR A 179 -0.59 6.48 -6.52
N GLY A 180 0.34 7.23 -5.92
CA GLY A 180 1.64 6.72 -5.49
C GLY A 180 1.56 5.70 -4.34
N LEU A 181 0.62 5.85 -3.40
CA LEU A 181 0.35 4.89 -2.34
C LEU A 181 -0.29 3.62 -2.91
N ALA A 182 -1.31 3.77 -3.76
CA ALA A 182 -1.94 2.67 -4.45
C ALA A 182 -0.93 1.83 -5.25
N LEU A 183 -0.03 2.47 -5.99
CA LEU A 183 1.03 1.79 -6.74
C LEU A 183 1.96 1.01 -5.80
N ARG A 184 2.52 1.67 -4.78
CA ARG A 184 3.47 1.04 -3.85
C ARG A 184 2.84 -0.10 -3.06
N GLU A 185 1.61 0.05 -2.59
CA GLU A 185 0.94 -0.99 -1.82
C GLU A 185 0.53 -2.18 -2.68
N ASN A 186 0.17 -1.97 -3.95
CA ASN A 186 -0.03 -3.08 -4.88
C ASN A 186 1.28 -3.82 -5.18
N ILE A 187 2.40 -3.10 -5.36
CA ILE A 187 3.73 -3.73 -5.51
C ILE A 187 4.08 -4.54 -4.25
N LEU A 188 3.83 -4.00 -3.06
CA LEU A 188 4.06 -4.71 -1.79
C LEU A 188 3.23 -5.98 -1.68
N ARG A 189 1.95 -5.97 -2.11
CA ARG A 189 1.10 -7.15 -2.13
C ARG A 189 1.65 -8.24 -3.05
N VAL A 190 2.09 -7.87 -4.26
CA VAL A 190 2.74 -8.82 -5.19
C VAL A 190 4.03 -9.39 -4.61
N ASN A 191 4.73 -8.63 -3.78
CA ASN A 191 5.94 -9.04 -3.06
C ASN A 191 5.66 -9.67 -1.68
N GLY A 192 4.42 -10.09 -1.40
CA GLY A 192 4.08 -10.91 -0.22
C GLY A 192 3.66 -10.15 1.04
N SER A 193 3.42 -8.85 0.95
CA SER A 193 2.86 -8.07 2.07
C SER A 193 1.35 -8.31 2.23
N ASN A 194 0.89 -8.59 3.45
CA ASN A 194 -0.53 -8.89 3.71
C ASN A 194 -1.40 -7.64 3.94
N ILE A 195 -1.50 -6.75 2.96
CA ILE A 195 -2.30 -5.53 3.09
C ILE A 195 -3.79 -5.84 2.91
N ARG A 196 -4.64 -5.44 3.88
CA ARG A 196 -6.10 -5.64 3.76
C ARG A 196 -6.66 -4.96 2.49
N PRO A 197 -7.56 -5.63 1.74
CA PRO A 197 -8.13 -5.08 0.51
C PRO A 197 -8.76 -3.70 0.66
N TRP A 198 -9.46 -3.44 1.77
CA TRP A 198 -10.12 -2.14 2.01
C TRP A 198 -9.17 -0.94 1.85
N TRP A 199 -7.94 -1.01 2.37
CA TRP A 199 -7.01 0.11 2.28
C TRP A 199 -6.58 0.41 0.83
N ILE A 200 -6.46 -0.62 0.00
CA ILE A 200 -6.20 -0.45 -1.43
C ILE A 200 -7.40 0.22 -2.12
N TYR A 201 -8.63 -0.24 -1.83
CA TYR A 201 -9.84 0.37 -2.38
C TYR A 201 -10.04 1.81 -1.89
N HIS A 202 -9.73 2.09 -0.63
CA HIS A 202 -9.75 3.45 -0.07
C HIS A 202 -8.85 4.38 -0.88
N HIS A 203 -7.61 3.96 -1.18
CA HIS A 203 -6.71 4.77 -2.03
C HIS A 203 -7.27 4.99 -3.43
N TYR A 204 -7.94 3.99 -4.02
CA TYR A 204 -8.61 4.16 -5.32
C TYR A 204 -9.76 5.16 -5.24
N CYS A 205 -10.61 5.09 -4.21
CA CYS A 205 -11.69 6.06 -4.00
C CYS A 205 -11.15 7.47 -3.79
N ALA A 206 -10.08 7.63 -2.99
CA ALA A 206 -9.44 8.92 -2.75
C ALA A 206 -8.77 9.49 -4.01
N MET A 207 -8.15 8.64 -4.84
CA MET A 207 -7.61 9.03 -6.14
C MET A 207 -8.70 9.55 -7.08
N VAL A 208 -9.81 8.82 -7.21
CA VAL A 208 -10.96 9.25 -8.03
C VAL A 208 -11.58 10.54 -7.48
N MET A 209 -11.71 10.66 -6.16
CA MET A 209 -12.21 11.87 -5.50
C MET A 209 -11.32 13.08 -5.78
N ALA A 210 -9.99 12.94 -5.67
CA ALA A 210 -9.06 14.03 -5.97
C ALA A 210 -9.12 14.43 -7.46
N LEU A 211 -9.25 13.46 -8.36
CA LEU A 211 -9.42 13.70 -9.80
C LEU A 211 -10.72 14.48 -10.10
N VAL A 212 -11.85 14.06 -9.53
CA VAL A 212 -13.14 14.77 -9.71
C VAL A 212 -13.08 16.15 -9.08
N SER A 213 -12.48 16.27 -7.88
CA SER A 213 -12.34 17.54 -7.17
C SER A 213 -11.47 18.56 -7.93
N LEU A 214 -10.48 18.12 -8.73
CA LEU A 214 -9.70 19.00 -9.60
C LEU A 214 -10.55 19.68 -10.68
N THR A 215 -11.61 19.01 -11.14
CA THR A 215 -12.53 19.56 -12.14
C THR A 215 -13.55 20.53 -11.53
N TRP A 216 -13.57 20.68 -10.20
CA TRP A 216 -14.47 21.61 -9.53
C TRP A 216 -13.85 23.01 -9.53
N GLU A 217 -14.43 23.90 -10.32
CA GLU A 217 -14.01 25.31 -10.37
C GLU A 217 -14.55 26.08 -9.16
N ILE A 218 -13.64 26.57 -8.33
CA ILE A 218 -13.99 27.48 -7.25
C ILE A 218 -14.18 28.88 -7.85
N LYS A 219 -15.42 29.22 -8.22
CA LYS A 219 -15.74 30.57 -8.70
C LYS A 219 -15.68 31.58 -7.55
N GLY A 220 -15.06 32.73 -7.81
CA GLY A 220 -15.07 33.89 -6.92
C GLY A 220 -16.43 34.60 -6.97
N GLU A 221 -17.46 33.96 -6.42
CA GLU A 221 -18.80 34.55 -6.32
C GLU A 221 -18.97 35.36 -5.02
N PRO A 222 -19.96 36.27 -4.95
CA PRO A 222 -20.35 36.85 -3.67
C PRO A 222 -20.68 35.72 -2.66
N ASN A 223 -20.23 35.88 -1.41
CA ASN A 223 -20.33 34.89 -0.32
C ASN A 223 -19.43 33.64 -0.45
N CYS A 224 -18.28 33.78 -1.12
CA CYS A 224 -17.23 32.75 -1.25
C CYS A 224 -16.87 32.06 0.10
N ALA A 225 -16.77 32.80 1.20
CA ALA A 225 -16.44 32.24 2.51
C ALA A 225 -17.46 31.18 2.98
N GLU A 226 -18.76 31.40 2.76
CA GLU A 226 -19.83 30.46 3.14
C GLU A 226 -19.88 29.25 2.21
N LYS A 227 -19.74 29.47 0.90
CA LYS A 227 -19.72 28.39 -0.10
C LYS A 227 -18.53 27.45 0.10
N GLN A 228 -17.41 27.96 0.60
CA GLN A 228 -16.19 27.19 0.86
C GLN A 228 -16.10 26.58 2.27
N GLU A 229 -17.15 26.65 3.09
CA GLU A 229 -17.10 26.08 4.44
C GLU A 229 -16.82 24.56 4.40
N GLY A 230 -17.35 23.86 3.40
CA GLY A 230 -17.04 22.45 3.17
C GLY A 230 -15.56 22.19 2.90
N VAL A 231 -14.91 23.03 2.09
CA VAL A 231 -13.46 22.94 1.79
C VAL A 231 -12.63 23.18 3.05
N LYS A 232 -13.01 24.18 3.86
CA LYS A 232 -12.36 24.44 5.15
C LYS A 232 -12.46 23.24 6.09
N LEU A 233 -13.65 22.66 6.24
CA LEU A 233 -13.86 21.48 7.09
C LEU A 233 -13.08 20.27 6.56
N PHE A 234 -13.02 20.08 5.24
CA PHE A 234 -12.19 19.05 4.62
C PHE A 234 -10.69 19.22 4.94
N LEU A 235 -10.16 20.46 4.88
CA LEU A 235 -8.76 20.72 5.25
C LEU A 235 -8.50 20.50 6.74
N GLN A 236 -9.45 20.84 7.61
CA GLN A 236 -9.35 20.54 9.05
C GLN A 236 -9.34 19.04 9.30
N TRP A 237 -10.23 18.30 8.63
CA TRP A 237 -10.23 16.84 8.66
C TRP A 237 -8.90 16.26 8.15
N ALA A 238 -8.37 16.79 7.05
CA ALA A 238 -7.10 16.35 6.48
C ALA A 238 -5.91 16.58 7.44
N MET A 239 -5.91 17.68 8.21
CA MET A 239 -4.91 17.88 9.27
C MET A 239 -5.02 16.80 10.35
N MET A 240 -6.24 16.52 10.84
CA MET A 240 -6.47 15.46 11.82
C MET A 240 -6.02 14.10 11.28
N GLN A 241 -6.27 13.84 10.00
CA GLN A 241 -5.83 12.63 9.30
C GLN A 241 -4.30 12.57 9.26
N GLY A 242 -3.61 13.68 8.97
CA GLY A 242 -2.15 13.77 9.04
C GLY A 242 -1.59 13.44 10.43
N VAL A 243 -2.22 13.93 11.51
CA VAL A 243 -1.86 13.57 12.89
C VAL A 243 -2.03 12.07 13.13
N ALA A 244 -3.18 11.50 12.74
CA ALA A 244 -3.40 10.07 12.88
C ALA A 244 -2.39 9.24 12.07
N MET A 245 -2.04 9.65 10.85
CA MET A 245 -1.02 9.00 10.04
C MET A 245 0.35 9.00 10.74
N LEU A 246 0.77 10.12 11.33
CA LEU A 246 2.04 10.19 12.07
C LEU A 246 2.04 9.25 13.29
N LEU A 247 0.94 9.23 14.05
CA LEU A 247 0.79 8.36 15.22
C LEU A 247 0.79 6.88 14.82
N GLN A 248 0.05 6.52 13.76
CA GLN A 248 0.03 5.17 13.19
C GLN A 248 1.43 4.75 12.72
N ASN A 249 2.11 5.61 11.93
CA ASN A 249 3.45 5.33 11.41
C ASN A 249 4.49 5.16 12.52
N ARG A 250 4.37 5.88 13.64
CA ARG A 250 5.28 5.71 14.79
C ARG A 250 4.93 4.45 15.57
N TYR A 251 3.73 4.41 16.14
CA TYR A 251 3.39 3.40 17.14
C TYR A 251 3.02 2.04 16.56
N GLN A 252 2.24 1.98 15.47
CA GLN A 252 1.86 0.69 14.89
C GLN A 252 3.04 0.01 14.21
N ARG A 253 3.98 0.79 13.65
CA ARG A 253 5.18 0.26 12.99
C ARG A 253 6.19 -0.31 13.98
N GLN A 254 6.44 0.39 15.09
CA GLN A 254 7.30 -0.14 16.16
C GLN A 254 6.80 -1.50 16.64
N ARG A 255 5.48 -1.63 16.82
CA ARG A 255 4.85 -2.87 17.25
C ARG A 255 4.88 -3.96 16.19
N LEU A 256 4.71 -3.61 14.92
CA LEU A 256 4.88 -4.54 13.82
C LEU A 256 6.30 -5.13 13.81
N TYR A 257 7.33 -4.31 14.03
CA TYR A 257 8.70 -4.81 14.17
C TYR A 257 8.87 -5.78 15.34
N THR A 258 8.28 -5.50 16.51
CA THR A 258 8.27 -6.46 17.62
C THR A 258 7.57 -7.77 17.23
N ARG A 259 6.44 -7.71 16.51
CA ARG A 259 5.73 -8.92 16.08
C ARG A 259 6.52 -9.74 15.06
N ILE A 260 7.25 -9.08 14.16
CA ILE A 260 8.16 -9.73 13.21
C ILE A 260 9.29 -10.44 13.98
N ALA A 261 9.91 -9.76 14.94
CA ALA A 261 10.96 -10.36 15.79
C ALA A 261 10.46 -11.56 16.61
N LEU A 262 9.18 -11.56 17.00
CA LEU A 262 8.52 -12.66 17.70
C LEU A 262 7.97 -13.76 16.75
N GLY A 263 8.17 -13.65 15.43
CA GLY A 263 7.61 -14.60 14.45
C GLY A 263 6.08 -14.57 14.31
N LYS A 264 5.41 -13.53 14.83
CA LYS A 264 3.95 -13.36 14.83
C LYS A 264 3.41 -12.53 13.65
N ALA A 265 4.30 -12.10 12.74
CA ALA A 265 4.00 -11.33 11.55
C ALA A 265 5.08 -11.60 10.49
N LYS A 266 4.74 -11.46 9.20
CA LYS A 266 5.68 -11.70 8.11
C LYS A 266 6.65 -10.52 7.97
N ARG A 267 7.88 -10.79 7.53
CA ARG A 267 8.89 -9.74 7.34
C ARG A 267 8.47 -8.68 6.31
N MET A 268 7.66 -9.06 5.32
CA MET A 268 7.11 -8.17 4.29
C MET A 268 5.85 -7.41 4.72
N ASP A 269 5.25 -7.72 5.87
CA ASP A 269 4.07 -7.01 6.34
C ASP A 269 4.40 -5.53 6.62
N VAL A 270 3.49 -4.64 6.24
CA VAL A 270 3.54 -3.21 6.56
C VAL A 270 2.43 -2.83 7.53
N VAL A 271 2.39 -1.59 8.00
CA VAL A 271 1.30 -1.15 8.86
C VAL A 271 0.06 -0.89 8.01
N TRP A 272 -1.04 -1.59 8.26
CA TRP A 272 -2.34 -1.27 7.67
C TRP A 272 -3.41 -1.21 8.79
N GLY A 273 -3.88 -0.01 9.12
CA GLY A 273 -4.88 0.20 10.17
C GLY A 273 -4.53 -0.35 11.56
N GLU A 274 -5.54 -0.46 12.42
CA GLU A 274 -5.48 -0.76 13.88
C GLU A 274 -4.89 -2.12 14.30
N THR A 275 -4.28 -2.87 13.38
CA THR A 275 -3.94 -4.30 13.52
C THR A 275 -2.80 -4.61 14.51
N ALA A 276 -2.22 -3.61 15.17
CA ALA A 276 -1.03 -3.76 16.00
C ALA A 276 -1.19 -3.45 17.50
N GLY A 277 -2.21 -2.72 17.95
CA GLY A 277 -2.18 -2.09 19.29
C GLY A 277 -2.26 -3.04 20.50
N VAL A 278 -1.47 -2.73 21.54
CA VAL A 278 -1.69 -3.22 22.93
C VAL A 278 -2.92 -2.49 23.50
N ASP A 279 -3.52 -3.02 24.57
CA ASP A 279 -4.77 -2.48 25.14
C ASP A 279 -4.71 -0.96 25.41
N GLY A 280 -3.57 -0.43 25.88
CA GLY A 280 -3.37 1.03 26.06
C GLY A 280 -3.17 1.84 24.77
N GLN A 281 -2.59 1.25 23.73
CA GLN A 281 -2.37 1.94 22.43
C GLN A 281 -3.67 2.02 21.62
N LEU A 282 -4.53 1.00 21.71
CA LEU A 282 -5.88 1.05 21.14
C LEU A 282 -6.75 2.08 21.85
N LEU A 283 -6.61 2.22 23.18
CA LEU A 283 -7.32 3.24 23.93
C LEU A 283 -7.02 4.66 23.43
N LEU A 284 -5.79 4.92 22.98
CA LEU A 284 -5.42 6.20 22.38
C LEU A 284 -5.82 6.33 20.90
N MET A 285 -5.59 5.30 20.09
CA MET A 285 -5.81 5.38 18.64
C MET A 285 -7.31 5.30 18.26
N CYS A 286 -8.11 4.47 18.94
CA CYS A 286 -9.50 4.25 18.55
C CYS A 286 -10.36 5.52 18.65
N PRO A 287 -10.31 6.33 19.74
CA PRO A 287 -11.08 7.58 19.80
C PRO A 287 -10.72 8.54 18.66
N ILE A 288 -9.43 8.64 18.33
CA ILE A 288 -8.96 9.48 17.22
C ILE A 288 -9.54 8.99 15.89
N LEU A 289 -9.51 7.67 15.66
CA LEU A 289 -10.00 7.07 14.41
C LEU A 289 -11.52 7.17 14.26
N PHE A 290 -12.29 6.91 15.32
CA PHE A 290 -13.74 7.09 15.29
C PHE A 290 -14.13 8.56 15.11
N THR A 291 -13.40 9.49 15.74
CA THR A 291 -13.62 10.92 15.54
C THR A 291 -13.32 11.32 14.10
N LEU A 292 -12.23 10.82 13.52
CA LEU A 292 -11.87 11.05 12.12
C LEU A 292 -12.93 10.53 11.15
N GLN A 293 -13.41 9.31 11.36
CA GLN A 293 -14.43 8.69 10.52
C GLN A 293 -15.76 9.41 10.65
N GLY A 294 -16.16 9.77 11.88
CA GLY A 294 -17.37 10.56 12.12
C GLY A 294 -17.29 11.94 11.48
N PHE A 295 -16.13 12.60 11.55
CA PHE A 295 -15.93 13.89 10.91
C PHE A 295 -15.88 13.77 9.38
N GLU A 296 -15.25 12.74 8.82
CA GLU A 296 -15.27 12.42 7.38
C GLU A 296 -16.71 12.28 6.87
N ALA A 297 -17.53 11.49 7.58
CA ALA A 297 -18.94 11.29 7.26
C ALA A 297 -19.74 12.60 7.36
N TYR A 298 -19.47 13.42 8.39
CA TYR A 298 -20.12 14.72 8.55
C TYR A 298 -19.80 15.68 7.40
N VAL A 299 -18.53 15.76 6.97
CA VAL A 299 -18.14 16.58 5.81
C VAL A 299 -18.83 16.07 4.54
N GLY A 300 -18.85 14.75 4.32
CA GLY A 300 -19.54 14.16 3.18
C GLY A 300 -21.05 14.44 3.17
N TRP A 301 -21.71 14.30 4.33
CA TRP A 301 -23.12 14.66 4.50
C TRP A 301 -23.38 16.15 4.26
N LEU A 302 -22.50 17.02 4.75
CA LEU A 302 -22.63 18.46 4.54
C LEU A 302 -22.56 18.83 3.06
N PHE A 303 -21.69 18.18 2.28
CA PHE A 303 -21.59 18.37 0.82
C PHE A 303 -22.91 17.99 0.15
N LEU A 304 -23.44 16.80 0.48
CA LEU A 304 -24.72 16.32 -0.05
C LEU A 304 -25.88 17.26 0.31
N ARG A 305 -25.91 17.74 1.56
CA ARG A 305 -26.94 18.69 2.03
C ARG A 305 -26.85 20.03 1.30
N LYS A 306 -25.65 20.60 1.15
CA LYS A 306 -25.44 21.87 0.45
C LYS A 306 -25.79 21.78 -1.04
N ALA A 307 -25.54 20.62 -1.66
CA ALA A 307 -25.97 20.35 -3.03
C ALA A 307 -27.49 20.23 -3.15
N PHE A 308 -28.15 19.54 -2.22
CA PHE A 308 -29.60 19.38 -2.23
C PHE A 308 -30.36 20.70 -2.01
N VAL A 309 -29.84 21.58 -1.13
CA VAL A 309 -30.43 22.91 -0.87
C VAL A 309 -30.14 23.91 -2.01
N GLY A 310 -29.33 23.53 -3.01
CA GLY A 310 -29.00 24.38 -4.16
C GLY A 310 -27.97 25.48 -3.86
N VAL A 311 -27.22 25.38 -2.75
CA VAL A 311 -26.16 26.35 -2.42
C VAL A 311 -24.94 26.16 -3.34
N VAL A 312 -24.70 24.92 -3.77
CA VAL A 312 -23.62 24.49 -4.68
C VAL A 312 -24.18 23.33 -5.53
N SER A 313 -24.65 23.62 -6.75
CA SER A 313 -25.41 22.67 -7.59
C SER A 313 -24.51 21.72 -8.41
N GLU A 314 -23.20 21.82 -8.28
CA GLU A 314 -22.22 21.08 -9.04
C GLU A 314 -22.25 19.59 -8.70
N TRP A 315 -22.37 18.73 -9.72
CA TRP A 315 -22.43 17.28 -9.53
C TRP A 315 -21.16 16.72 -8.87
N GLN A 316 -20.01 17.38 -9.04
CA GLN A 316 -18.74 17.04 -8.39
C GLN A 316 -18.90 17.03 -6.86
N VAL A 317 -19.66 17.96 -6.29
CA VAL A 317 -19.87 18.07 -4.84
C VAL A 317 -20.74 16.93 -4.34
N VAL A 318 -21.77 16.54 -5.11
CA VAL A 318 -22.59 15.36 -4.80
C VAL A 318 -21.74 14.09 -4.83
N PHE A 319 -20.93 13.93 -5.88
CA PHE A 319 -20.08 12.76 -6.07
C PHE A 319 -19.01 12.64 -4.98
N CYS A 320 -18.27 13.72 -4.68
CA CYS A 320 -17.28 13.75 -3.61
C CYS A 320 -17.93 13.55 -2.23
N GLY A 321 -19.12 14.13 -2.00
CA GLY A 321 -19.89 13.93 -0.78
C GLY A 321 -20.27 12.46 -0.55
N PHE A 322 -20.76 11.77 -1.60
CA PHE A 322 -21.04 10.34 -1.56
C PHE A 322 -19.77 9.51 -1.28
N LEU A 323 -18.67 9.78 -1.99
CA LEU A 323 -17.42 9.05 -1.77
C LEU A 323 -16.85 9.26 -0.36
N LEU A 324 -16.95 10.46 0.22
CA LEU A 324 -16.54 10.72 1.60
C LEU A 324 -17.34 9.86 2.60
N VAL A 325 -18.67 9.80 2.43
CA VAL A 325 -19.51 8.96 3.29
C VAL A 325 -19.17 7.47 3.12
N LEU A 326 -18.98 7.01 1.88
CA LEU A 326 -18.60 5.62 1.58
C LEU A 326 -17.26 5.25 2.23
N MET A 327 -16.25 6.12 2.12
CA MET A 327 -14.94 5.90 2.75
C MET A 327 -15.05 5.92 4.28
N ALA A 328 -15.81 6.85 4.85
CA ALA A 328 -16.04 6.90 6.29
C ALA A 328 -16.67 5.61 6.83
N VAL A 329 -17.71 5.10 6.16
CA VAL A 329 -18.40 3.84 6.52
C VAL A 329 -17.46 2.64 6.41
N GLY A 330 -16.68 2.54 5.34
CA GLY A 330 -15.76 1.41 5.18
C GLY A 330 -14.58 1.47 6.16
N ASN A 331 -14.08 2.67 6.47
CA ASN A 331 -13.08 2.89 7.52
C ASN A 331 -13.62 2.45 8.89
N PHE A 332 -14.84 2.88 9.23
CA PHE A 332 -15.54 2.49 10.45
C PHE A 332 -15.72 0.98 10.55
N THR A 333 -16.21 0.35 9.50
CA THR A 333 -16.43 -1.10 9.44
C THR A 333 -15.13 -1.86 9.69
N ASN A 334 -14.02 -1.45 9.04
CA ASN A 334 -12.72 -2.09 9.22
C ASN A 334 -12.12 -1.92 10.62
N THR A 335 -12.31 -0.74 11.23
CA THR A 335 -11.97 -0.49 12.63
C THR A 335 -12.76 -1.44 13.55
N VAL A 336 -14.08 -1.48 13.42
CA VAL A 336 -14.96 -2.35 14.23
C VAL A 336 -14.60 -3.82 14.06
N GLU A 337 -14.42 -4.31 12.83
CA GLU A 337 -14.00 -5.69 12.57
C GLU A 337 -12.68 -6.04 13.25
N THR A 338 -11.72 -5.11 13.28
CA THR A 338 -10.43 -5.31 13.95
C THR A 338 -10.58 -5.44 15.46
N LEU A 339 -11.41 -4.58 16.06
CA LEU A 339 -11.72 -4.63 17.49
C LEU A 339 -12.48 -5.90 17.88
N LEU A 340 -13.45 -6.31 17.06
CA LEU A 340 -14.21 -7.54 17.25
C LEU A 340 -13.33 -8.78 17.13
N ALA A 341 -12.44 -8.84 16.14
CA ALA A 341 -11.50 -9.94 16.00
C ALA A 341 -10.58 -10.05 17.23
N LYS A 342 -10.09 -8.91 17.74
CA LYS A 342 -9.23 -8.87 18.91
C LYS A 342 -9.97 -9.29 20.20
N SER A 343 -11.20 -8.80 20.41
CA SER A 343 -12.01 -9.16 21.58
C SER A 343 -12.36 -10.65 21.59
N ARG A 344 -12.74 -11.22 20.44
CA ARG A 344 -12.98 -12.67 20.27
C ARG A 344 -11.75 -13.50 20.60
N PHE A 345 -10.56 -13.09 20.14
CA PHE A 345 -9.32 -13.78 20.46
C PHE A 345 -9.01 -13.73 21.97
N LYS A 346 -9.19 -12.58 22.61
CA LYS A 346 -9.01 -12.41 24.06
C LYS A 346 -10.00 -13.28 24.86
N ALA A 347 -11.26 -13.34 24.44
CA ALA A 347 -12.28 -14.20 25.05
C ALA A 347 -11.92 -15.69 24.92
N LYS A 348 -11.46 -16.13 23.74
CA LYS A 348 -11.01 -17.52 23.51
C LYS A 348 -9.82 -17.90 24.39
N MET A 349 -8.84 -17.01 24.55
CA MET A 349 -7.69 -17.22 25.44
C MET A 349 -8.10 -17.34 26.91
N ARG A 350 -9.00 -16.46 27.38
CA ARG A 350 -9.54 -16.52 28.75
C ARG A 350 -10.31 -17.83 29.00
N SER A 351 -11.16 -18.24 28.06
CA SER A 351 -11.90 -19.51 28.15
C SER A 351 -10.98 -20.73 28.19
N LYS A 352 -9.88 -20.75 27.41
CA LYS A 352 -8.89 -21.83 27.49
C LYS A 352 -8.17 -21.86 28.84
N SER A 353 -7.78 -20.71 29.38
CA SER A 353 -7.13 -20.63 30.69
C SER A 353 -8.04 -21.10 31.83
N MET A 354 -9.34 -20.81 31.75
CA MET A 354 -10.34 -21.28 32.72
C MET A 354 -10.65 -22.77 32.64
N LYS A 355 -10.34 -23.44 31.52
CA LYS A 355 -10.52 -24.89 31.36
C LYS A 355 -9.28 -25.70 31.78
N GLN A 356 -8.17 -25.01 32.07
CA GLN A 356 -6.90 -25.62 32.51
C GLN A 356 -6.65 -25.44 34.02
N LEU A 357 -7.44 -24.58 34.68
CA LEU A 357 -7.71 -24.65 36.12
C LEU A 357 -8.87 -25.62 36.35
#